data_AF-A0A3B7PZ78-F1
#
_entry.id   AF-A0A3B7PZ78-F1
#
_cell.length_a   1.000
_cell.length_b   1.000
_cell.length_c   1.000
_cell.angle_alpha   90.00
_cell.angle_beta   90.00
_cell.angle_gamma   90.00
#
_symmetry.space_group_name_H-M   'P 1'
#
loop_
_entity.id
_entity.type
_entity.pdbx_description
1 polymer ?
#
loop_
_entity_poly.entity_id
_entity_poly.type
_entity_poly.pdbx_seq_one_letter_code
_entity_poly.pdbx_strand_id
1 'polypeptide(L)' 'MSELSIAFGQLVRKHRKEKNISQEQLALLCNIDRSYLGRIERGEVNITLEKLYHLAKALETDLSDLLPRTSD' A
#
# COMPACT_ATOMS: atom_id res chain seq x y z
N MET A 1 -7.03 9.30 11.56
CA MET A 1 -7.03 8.20 10.56
C MET A 1 -7.45 6.91 11.25
N SER A 2 -8.01 5.95 10.52
CA SER A 2 -8.46 4.68 11.11
C SER A 2 -7.26 3.76 11.38
N GLU A 3 -7.36 2.90 12.40
CA GLU A 3 -6.37 1.84 12.64
C GLU A 3 -6.18 0.94 11.41
N LEU A 4 -7.27 0.70 10.67
CA LEU A 4 -7.27 -0.05 9.41
C LEU A 4 -6.35 0.59 8.35
N SER A 5 -6.43 1.89 8.14
CA SER A 5 -5.59 2.61 7.16
C SER A 5 -4.11 2.57 7.53
N ILE A 6 -3.80 2.64 8.84
CA ILE A 6 -2.42 2.57 9.34
C ILE A 6 -1.85 1.17 9.12
N ALA A 7 -2.60 0.13 9.52
CA ALA A 7 -2.19 -1.26 9.33
C ALA A 7 -2.00 -1.59 7.84
N PHE A 8 -2.93 -1.15 6.98
CA PHE A 8 -2.82 -1.28 5.53
C PHE A 8 -1.53 -0.62 5.00
N GLY A 9 -1.28 0.64 5.37
CA GLY A 9 -0.09 1.38 4.95
C GLY A 9 1.22 0.71 5.35
N GLN A 10 1.26 0.11 6.54
CA GLN A 10 2.42 -0.65 7.03
C GLN A 10 2.66 -1.92 6.20
N LEU A 11 1.62 -2.64 5.80
CA LEU A 11 1.73 -3.82 4.92
C LEU A 11 2.28 -3.42 3.54
N VAL A 12 1.74 -2.36 2.92
CA VAL A 12 2.27 -1.82 1.66
C VAL A 12 3.76 -1.49 1.77
N ARG A 13 4.15 -0.79 2.84
CA ARG A 13 5.55 -0.42 3.08
C ARG A 13 6.44 -1.64 3.28
N LYS A 14 5.96 -2.66 3.98
CA LYS A 14 6.69 -3.92 4.21
C LYS A 14 6.99 -4.60 2.87
N HIS A 15 5.96 -4.91 2.08
CA HIS A 15 6.10 -5.58 0.80
C HIS A 15 6.94 -4.78 -0.20
N ARG A 16 6.80 -3.45 -0.22
CA ARG A 16 7.66 -2.59 -1.05
C ARG A 16 9.14 -2.77 -0.70
N LYS A 17 9.48 -2.80 0.59
CA LYS A 17 10.86 -3.01 1.05
C LYS A 17 11.36 -4.42 0.73
N GLU A 18 10.52 -5.44 0.87
CA GLU A 18 10.88 -6.83 0.52
C GLU A 18 11.19 -6.97 -0.98
N LYS A 19 10.49 -6.21 -1.83
CA LYS A 19 10.78 -6.09 -3.27
C LYS A 19 12.00 -5.20 -3.59
N ASN A 20 12.62 -4.57 -2.60
CA ASN A 20 13.77 -3.67 -2.74
C ASN A 20 13.55 -2.47 -3.68
N ILE A 21 12.32 -1.93 -3.75
CA ILE A 21 12.01 -0.77 -4.58
C ILE A 21 11.76 0.50 -3.74
N SER A 22 12.03 1.67 -4.32
CA SER A 22 11.79 2.96 -3.68
C SER A 22 10.30 3.34 -3.74
N GLN A 23 9.89 4.35 -2.94
CA GLN A 23 8.55 4.93 -3.08
C GLN A 23 8.33 5.52 -4.48
N GLU A 24 9.35 6.15 -5.05
CA GLU A 24 9.28 6.69 -6.42
C GLU A 24 8.95 5.59 -7.43
N GLN A 25 9.65 4.46 -7.32
CA GLN A 25 9.48 3.33 -8.23
C GLN A 25 8.10 2.68 -8.08
N LEU A 26 7.61 2.46 -6.85
CA LEU A 26 6.27 1.91 -6.66
C LEU A 26 5.18 2.89 -7.13
N ALA A 27 5.37 4.19 -6.90
CA ALA A 27 4.42 5.22 -7.34
C ALA A 27 4.31 5.24 -8.86
N LEU A 28 5.45 5.15 -9.56
CA LEU A 28 5.50 4.99 -11.02
C LEU A 28 4.77 3.73 -11.50
N LEU A 29 5.03 2.57 -10.88
CA LEU A 29 4.36 1.31 -11.21
C LEU A 29 2.83 1.35 -11.00
N CYS A 30 2.38 2.12 -10.01
CA CYS A 30 0.96 2.29 -9.70
C CYS A 30 0.31 3.47 -10.43
N ASN A 31 1.07 4.22 -11.23
CA ASN A 31 0.64 5.46 -11.87
C ASN A 31 -0.03 6.44 -10.87
N ILE A 32 0.67 6.72 -9.77
CA ILE A 32 0.26 7.67 -8.73
C ILE A 32 1.41 8.61 -8.37
N ASP A 33 1.08 9.71 -7.71
CA ASP A 33 2.09 10.63 -7.18
C ASP A 33 2.87 10.00 -6.01
N ARG A 34 4.18 10.24 -5.96
CA ARG A 34 5.08 9.75 -4.89
C ARG A 34 4.66 10.23 -3.50
N SER A 35 4.20 11.47 -3.37
CA SER A 35 3.67 12.00 -2.09
C SER A 35 2.40 11.26 -1.68
N TYR A 36 1.51 10.97 -2.65
CA TYR A 36 0.33 10.14 -2.38
C TYR A 36 0.69 8.73 -1.91
N LEU A 37 1.67 8.07 -2.52
CA LEU A 37 2.17 6.79 -2.02
C LEU A 37 2.75 6.91 -0.60
N GLY A 38 3.51 7.98 -0.32
CA GLY A 38 4.02 8.23 1.03
C GLY A 38 2.90 8.38 2.07
N ARG A 39 1.80 9.05 1.70
CA ARG A 39 0.60 9.16 2.54
C ARG A 39 -0.10 7.82 2.73
N ILE A 40 -0.15 6.97 1.70
CA ILE A 40 -0.66 5.59 1.82
C ILE A 40 0.16 4.82 2.86
N GLU A 41 1.49 4.82 2.75
CA GLU A 41 2.35 4.06 3.67
C GLU A 41 2.30 4.54 5.12
N ARG A 42 1.94 5.81 5.34
CA ARG A 42 1.73 6.38 6.68
C ARG A 42 0.28 6.23 7.17
N GLY A 43 -0.62 5.65 6.36
CA GLY A 43 -2.03 5.52 6.69
C GLY A 43 -2.75 6.86 6.81
N GLU A 44 -2.36 7.87 6.01
CA GLU A 44 -2.89 9.23 5.99
C GLU A 44 -4.02 9.44 4.95
N VAL A 45 -4.35 8.39 4.20
CA VAL A 45 -5.43 8.40 3.20
C VAL A 45 -6.28 7.15 3.31
N ASN A 46 -7.55 7.29 2.96
CA ASN A 46 -8.41 6.14 2.66
C ASN A 46 -8.18 5.78 1.18
N ILE A 47 -7.77 4.54 0.95
CA ILE A 47 -7.58 4.00 -0.40
C ILE A 47 -8.88 3.42 -0.95
N THR A 48 -9.03 3.45 -2.26
CA THR A 48 -10.11 2.74 -2.95
C THR A 48 -9.74 1.29 -3.20
N LEU A 49 -10.75 0.45 -3.45
CA LEU A 49 -10.54 -0.95 -3.86
C LEU A 49 -9.68 -1.04 -5.13
N GLU A 50 -9.90 -0.17 -6.11
CA GLU A 50 -9.11 -0.14 -7.33
C GLU A 50 -7.61 0.11 -7.05
N LYS A 51 -7.28 1.04 -6.14
CA LYS A 51 -5.88 1.29 -5.75
C LYS A 51 -5.26 0.12 -4.99
N LEU A 52 -6.04 -0.59 -4.17
CA LEU A 52 -5.59 -1.84 -3.55
C LEU A 52 -5.14 -2.85 -4.62
N TYR A 53 -5.95 -3.08 -5.65
CA TYR A 53 -5.62 -4.01 -6.74
C TYR A 53 -4.39 -3.58 -7.53
N HIS A 54 -4.24 -2.28 -7.82
CA HIS A 54 -3.04 -1.76 -8.46
C HIS A 54 -1.78 -1.97 -7.62
N LEU A 55 -1.86 -1.72 -6.31
CA LEU A 55 -0.75 -1.93 -5.39
C LEU A 55 -0.36 -3.40 -5.31
N ALA A 56 -1.34 -4.31 -5.17
CA ALA A 56 -1.10 -5.76 -5.15
C ALA A 56 -0.39 -6.22 -6.43
N LYS A 57 -0.88 -5.77 -7.59
CA LYS A 57 -0.27 -6.07 -8.90
C LYS A 57 1.17 -5.53 -9.00
N ALA A 58 1.42 -4.29 -8.60
CA ALA A 58 2.74 -3.68 -8.67
C ALA A 58 3.74 -4.32 -7.70
N LEU A 59 3.27 -4.73 -6.53
CA LEU A 59 4.05 -5.42 -5.51
C LEU A 59 4.24 -6.91 -5.80
N GLU A 60 3.49 -7.49 -6.75
CA GLU A 60 3.47 -8.93 -7.05
C GLU A 60 3.13 -9.76 -5.80
N THR A 61 2.08 -9.35 -5.08
CA THR A 61 1.60 -10.00 -3.85
C THR A 61 0.10 -10.22 -3.92
N ASP A 62 -0.41 -11.18 -3.15
CA ASP A 62 -1.84 -11.42 -3.06
C ASP A 62 -2.55 -10.29 -2.29
N LEU A 63 -3.82 -10.03 -2.62
CA LEU A 63 -4.62 -9.02 -1.92
C LEU A 63 -4.69 -9.27 -0.42
N SER A 64 -4.77 -10.54 -0.01
CA SER A 64 -4.79 -10.95 1.40
C SER A 64 -3.55 -10.54 2.17
N ASP A 65 -2.41 -10.40 1.50
CA ASP A 65 -1.15 -9.98 2.14
C ASP A 65 -1.09 -8.47 2.39
N LEU A 66 -1.95 -7.71 1.72
CA LEU A 66 -2.13 -6.27 1.91
C LEU A 66 -3.31 -5.93 2.82
N LEU A 67 -4.20 -6.88 3.12
CA LEU A 67 -5.35 -6.65 3.98
C LEU A 67 -5.00 -6.93 5.45
N PRO A 68 -5.18 -5.95 6.36
CA PRO A 68 -5.09 -6.21 7.79
C PRO A 68 -6.10 -7.26 8.22
N ARG A 69 -5.73 -8.09 9.19
CA ARG A 69 -6.70 -9.02 9.81
C ARG A 69 -7.79 -8.19 10.49
N THR A 70 -9.03 -8.60 10.30
CA THR A 70 -10.13 -8.13 11.15
C THR A 70 -9.86 -8.67 12.55
N SER A 71 -9.71 -7.79 13.54
CA SER A 71 -9.96 -8.18 14.92
C SER A 71 -11.44 -8.54 15.03
N ASP A 72 -11.75 -9.68 15.66
CA ASP A 72 -13.13 -10.04 16.02
C ASP A 72 -13.77 -8.97 16.93
#